data_AF-A0A373A0W0-F1
#
_entry.id   AF-A0A373A0W0-F1
#
_cell.length_a   1.000
_cell.length_b   1.000
_cell.length_c   1.000
_cell.angle_alpha   90.00
_cell.angle_beta   90.00
_cell.angle_gamma   90.00
#
_symmetry.space_group_name_H-M   'P 1'
#
loop_
_entity.id
_entity.type
_entity.pdbx_description
1 polymer ?
#
loop_
_entity_poly.entity_id
_entity_poly.type
_entity_poly.pdbx_seq_one_letter_code
_entity_poly.pdbx_strand_id
1 'polypeptide(L)'
;MRALKRVLAVSALTVPLVIGAAGIASAQEGLDASWGKGQFIANENGAGIAGAESSVSPEGVSHADFWIWSDDTGVSGAFTGSGATWNQG
;
A
#
# COMPACT_ATOMS: atom_id res chain seq x y z
N MET A 1 -46.46 18.50 3.85
CA MET A 1 -45.19 18.84 3.18
C MET A 1 -43.99 19.05 4.12
N ARG A 2 -44.12 19.70 5.28
CA ARG A 2 -42.98 20.00 6.18
C ARG A 2 -42.30 18.75 6.77
N ALA A 3 -43.08 17.72 7.11
CA ALA A 3 -42.56 16.45 7.61
C ALA A 3 -41.78 15.68 6.53
N LEU A 4 -42.30 15.64 5.30
CA LEU A 4 -41.65 14.99 4.16
C LEU A 4 -40.28 15.62 3.85
N LYS A 5 -40.20 16.96 3.86
CA LYS A 5 -38.94 17.69 3.65
C LYS A 5 -37.91 17.41 4.76
N ARG A 6 -38.35 17.25 6.00
CA ARG A 6 -37.46 16.91 7.14
C ARG A 6 -36.90 15.50 7.03
N VAL A 7 -37.74 14.53 6.68
CA VAL A 7 -37.30 13.14 6.48
C VAL A 7 -36.27 13.07 5.35
N LEU A 8 -36.51 13.77 4.24
CA LEU A 8 -35.62 13.79 3.09
C LEU A 8 -34.27 14.46 3.39
N ALA A 9 -34.28 15.52 4.21
CA ALA A 9 -33.05 16.19 4.65
C ALA A 9 -32.23 15.32 5.63
N VAL A 10 -32.91 14.61 6.54
CA VAL A 10 -32.24 13.72 7.49
C VAL A 10 -31.64 12.51 6.77
N SER A 11 -32.39 11.86 5.87
CA SER A 11 -31.89 10.74 5.10
C SER A 11 -30.75 11.13 4.16
N ALA A 12 -30.80 12.31 3.53
CA ALA A 12 -29.70 12.80 2.71
C ALA A 12 -28.38 12.97 3.48
N LEU A 13 -28.44 13.29 4.78
CA LEU A 13 -27.25 13.40 5.63
C LEU A 13 -26.82 12.06 6.23
N THR A 14 -27.76 11.20 6.61
CA THR A 14 -27.43 9.95 7.30
C THR A 14 -27.06 8.83 6.35
N VAL A 15 -27.56 8.81 5.11
CA VAL A 15 -27.25 7.75 4.15
C VAL A 15 -25.76 7.71 3.77
N PRO A 16 -25.10 8.83 3.39
CA PRO A 16 -23.66 8.81 3.12
C PRO A 16 -22.82 8.44 4.34
N LEU A 17 -23.24 8.87 5.54
CA LEU A 17 -22.55 8.55 6.79
C LEU A 17 -22.65 7.06 7.14
N VAL A 18 -23.83 6.46 7.00
CA VAL A 18 -24.05 5.03 7.28
C VAL A 18 -23.36 4.17 6.22
N ILE A 19 -23.41 4.55 4.94
CA ILE A 19 -22.70 3.84 3.86
C ILE A 19 -21.19 3.97 4.02
N GLY A 20 -20.69 5.17 4.36
CA GLY A 20 -19.26 5.40 4.62
C GLY A 20 -18.75 4.65 5.84
N ALA A 21 -19.50 4.67 6.95
CA ALA A 21 -19.15 3.93 8.17
C ALA A 21 -19.23 2.41 7.96
N ALA A 22 -20.24 1.92 7.23
CA ALA A 22 -20.33 0.52 6.86
C ALA A 22 -19.20 0.11 5.92
N GLY A 23 -18.79 0.97 4.98
CA GLY A 23 -17.67 0.72 4.07
C GLY A 23 -16.32 0.65 4.77
N ILE A 24 -16.10 1.50 5.78
CA ILE A 24 -14.90 1.45 6.63
C ILE A 24 -14.94 0.23 7.56
N ALA A 25 -16.10 -0.09 8.14
CA ALA A 25 -16.26 -1.28 8.99
C ALA A 25 -16.23 -2.60 8.20
N SER A 26 -16.59 -2.59 6.91
CA SER A 26 -16.51 -3.74 6.00
C SER A 26 -15.21 -3.80 5.23
N ALA A 27 -14.31 -2.82 5.38
CA ALA A 27 -12.93 -2.96 4.95
C ALA A 27 -12.35 -4.08 5.82
N GLN A 28 -12.36 -5.28 5.26
CA GLN A 28 -11.96 -6.50 5.94
C GLN A 28 -10.59 -6.29 6.60
N GLU A 29 -10.55 -6.27 7.93
CA GLU A 29 -9.31 -6.36 8.67
C GLU A 29 -8.60 -7.64 8.20
N GLY A 30 -7.49 -7.48 7.48
CA GLY A 30 -6.72 -8.60 6.94
C GLY A 30 -6.63 -8.70 5.42
N LEU A 31 -7.14 -7.73 4.64
CA LEU A 31 -6.60 -7.56 3.28
C LEU A 31 -5.20 -6.97 3.40
N ASP A 32 -4.21 -7.87 3.43
CA ASP A 32 -2.80 -7.57 3.32
C ASP A 32 -2.59 -6.78 2.02
N ALA A 33 -2.52 -5.44 2.12
CA ALA A 33 -2.33 -4.55 0.99
C ALA A 33 -0.84 -4.54 0.59
N SER A 34 -0.35 -5.75 0.33
CA SER A 34 1.01 -6.06 -0.03
C SER A 34 1.05 -6.39 -1.52
N TRP A 35 1.83 -5.61 -2.28
CA TRP A 35 2.05 -5.85 -3.70
C TRP A 35 3.55 -5.82 -3.98
N GLY A 36 4.00 -6.73 -4.84
CA GLY A 36 5.39 -6.77 -5.29
C GLY A 36 5.46 -7.19 -6.74
N LYS A 37 6.37 -6.60 -7.49
CA LYS A 37 6.79 -7.10 -8.80
C LYS A 37 8.31 -7.06 -8.88
N GLY A 38 8.88 -8.05 -9.55
CA GLY A 38 10.31 -8.08 -9.75
C GLY A 38 10.71 -9.05 -10.84
N GLN A 39 11.97 -8.97 -11.20
CA GLN A 39 12.62 -9.86 -12.12
C GLN A 39 13.95 -10.30 -11.50
N PHE A 40 14.29 -11.56 -11.70
CA PHE A 40 15.60 -12.09 -11.41
C PHE A 40 16.23 -12.65 -12.69
N ILE A 41 17.55 -12.56 -12.78
CA ILE A 41 18.35 -13.16 -13.84
C ILE A 41 19.54 -13.83 -13.16
N ALA A 42 19.92 -15.01 -13.63
CA ALA A 42 21.16 -15.68 -13.26
C ALA A 42 21.71 -16.41 -14.48
N ASN A 43 22.91 -16.05 -14.93
CA ASN A 43 23.60 -16.66 -16.07
C ASN A 43 25.12 -16.53 -15.93
N GLU A 44 25.88 -16.88 -16.98
CA GLU A 44 27.35 -16.85 -16.93
C GLU A 44 27.93 -15.44 -16.77
N ASN A 45 27.17 -14.40 -17.10
CA ASN A 45 27.58 -13.00 -16.99
C ASN A 45 27.22 -12.37 -15.63
N GLY A 46 26.55 -13.11 -14.74
CA GLY A 46 26.19 -12.63 -13.41
C GLY A 46 24.79 -13.02 -12.94
N ALA A 47 24.45 -12.54 -11.76
CA ALA A 47 23.14 -12.73 -11.15
C ALA A 47 22.63 -11.43 -10.54
N GLY A 48 21.33 -11.20 -10.64
CA GLY A 48 20.74 -10.03 -10.04
C GLY A 48 19.23 -10.08 -9.95
N ILE A 49 18.72 -9.15 -9.17
CA ILE A 49 17.30 -8.95 -8.91
C ILE A 49 17.00 -7.47 -9.01
N ALA A 50 15.86 -7.13 -9.60
CA ALA A 50 15.27 -5.81 -9.51
C ALA A 50 13.81 -5.98 -9.09
N GLY A 51 13.36 -5.17 -8.14
CA GLY A 51 12.05 -5.34 -7.51
C GLY A 51 11.48 -4.02 -7.02
N ALA A 52 10.16 -3.90 -7.11
CA ALA A 52 9.39 -2.86 -6.46
C ALA A 52 8.32 -3.52 -5.59
N GLU A 53 8.32 -3.16 -4.31
CA GLU A 53 7.48 -3.76 -3.27
C GLU A 53 6.81 -2.65 -2.46
N SER A 54 5.59 -2.93 -2.04
CA SER A 54 4.81 -2.09 -1.15
C SER A 54 4.04 -2.96 -0.19
N SER A 55 4.03 -2.60 1.07
CA SER A 55 3.19 -3.24 2.07
C SER A 55 2.57 -2.22 3.01
N VAL A 56 1.38 -2.54 3.50
CA VAL A 56 0.71 -1.78 4.56
C VAL A 56 0.52 -2.72 5.72
N SER A 57 1.18 -2.41 6.84
CA SER A 57 1.07 -3.18 8.08
C SER A 57 0.67 -2.26 9.25
N PRO A 58 0.33 -2.83 10.42
CA PRO A 58 0.06 -2.03 11.62
C PRO A 58 1.23 -1.09 12.01
N GLU A 59 2.46 -1.44 11.62
CA GLU A 59 3.67 -0.66 11.87
C GLU A 59 3.87 0.50 10.88
N GLY A 60 3.11 0.55 9.78
CA GLY A 60 3.13 1.64 8.80
C GLY A 60 3.11 1.18 7.35
N VAL A 61 3.34 2.14 6.44
CA VAL A 61 3.45 1.87 5.00
C VAL A 61 4.93 1.77 4.62
N SER A 62 5.29 0.65 4.00
CA SER A 62 6.62 0.41 3.45
C SER A 62 6.58 0.44 1.93
N HIS A 63 7.53 1.17 1.33
CA HIS A 63 7.78 1.16 -0.12
C HIS A 63 9.27 0.96 -0.35
N ALA A 64 9.60 -0.04 -1.17
CA ALA A 64 10.96 -0.32 -1.59
C ALA A 64 11.01 -0.47 -3.11
N ASP A 65 11.91 0.27 -3.75
CA ASP A 65 12.36 0.01 -5.11
C ASP A 65 13.86 -0.28 -5.04
N PHE A 66 14.29 -1.43 -5.53
CA PHE A 66 15.68 -1.85 -5.39
C PHE A 66 16.16 -2.63 -6.61
N TRP A 67 17.47 -2.60 -6.80
CA TRP A 67 18.17 -3.55 -7.64
C TRP A 67 19.48 -3.95 -7.00
N ILE A 68 19.87 -5.19 -7.22
CA ILE A 68 21.14 -5.77 -6.78
C ILE A 68 21.66 -6.61 -7.95
N TRP A 69 22.93 -6.43 -8.29
CA TRP A 69 23.62 -7.16 -9.33
C TRP A 69 24.97 -7.66 -8.81
N SER A 70 25.33 -8.87 -9.21
CA SER A 70 26.61 -9.50 -8.91
C SER A 70 27.22 -10.02 -10.21
N ASP A 71 28.45 -9.61 -10.49
CA ASP A 71 29.25 -10.03 -11.64
C ASP A 71 30.73 -10.22 -11.24
N ASP A 72 31.60 -10.31 -12.24
CA ASP A 72 33.06 -10.48 -12.08
C ASP A 72 33.75 -9.25 -11.47
N THR A 73 33.09 -8.09 -11.48
CA THR A 73 33.58 -6.86 -10.85
C THR A 73 33.13 -6.71 -9.40
N GLY A 74 32.22 -7.57 -8.94
CA GLY A 74 31.74 -7.62 -7.56
C GLY A 74 30.22 -7.46 -7.46
N VAL A 75 29.76 -6.84 -6.36
CA VAL A 75 28.34 -6.63 -6.08
C VAL A 75 28.04 -5.13 -6.13
N SER A 76 27.03 -4.75 -6.90
CA SER A 76 26.49 -3.39 -6.97
C SER A 76 24.99 -3.39 -6.76
N GLY A 77 24.45 -2.28 -6.30
CA GLY A 77 23.02 -2.16 -6.08
C GLY A 77 22.62 -0.76 -5.63
N ALA A 78 21.34 -0.49 -5.72
CA ALA A 78 20.74 0.70 -5.15
C ALA A 78 19.35 0.36 -4.60
N PHE A 79 18.93 1.11 -3.60
CA PHE A 79 17.58 1.04 -3.06
C PHE A 79 17.06 2.47 -2.85
N THR A 80 15.81 2.69 -3.25
CA THR A 80 15.05 3.89 -2.93
C THR A 80 13.95 3.47 -1.98
N GLY A 81 14.21 3.59 -0.68
CA GLY A 81 13.20 3.38 0.36
C GLY A 81 12.55 4.71 0.73
N SER A 82 11.25 4.85 0.44
CA SER A 82 10.42 5.90 1.04
C SER A 82 9.52 5.23 2.08
N GLY A 83 10.09 4.87 3.22
CA GLY A 83 9.28 4.47 4.37
C GLY A 83 8.51 5.69 4.88
N ALA A 84 7.18 5.61 4.93
CA ALA A 84 6.39 6.55 5.72
C ALA A 84 6.68 6.22 7.18
N THR A 85 7.79 6.73 7.71
CA THR A 85 8.17 6.53 9.11
C THR A 85 7.18 7.30 9.97
N TRP A 86 6.38 6.57 10.77
CA TRP A 86 5.60 7.21 11.81
C TRP A 86 6.57 7.71 12.89
N ASN A 87 6.89 8.99 12.83
CA ASN A 87 7.74 9.65 13.80
C ASN A 87 6.89 9.85 15.07
N GLN A 88 6.94 8.90 16.02
CA GLN A 88 6.47 9.19 17.37
C GLN A 88 7.43 10.21 17.97
N GLY A 89 6.94 11.45 18.12
CA GLY A 89 7.64 12.51 18.83
C GLY A 89 7.93 12.14 20.28
#